data_AF-A0A1V1PC90-F1
#
_entry.id   AF-A0A1V1PC90-F1
#
_cell.length_a   1.000
_cell.length_b   1.000
_cell.length_c   1.000
_cell.angle_alpha   90.00
_cell.angle_beta   90.00
_cell.angle_gamma   90.00
#
_symmetry.space_group_name_H-M   'P 1'
#
loop_
_entity.id
_entity.type
_entity.pdbx_description
1 polymer ?
#
loop_
_entity_poly.entity_id
_entity_poly.type
_entity_poly.pdbx_seq_one_letter_code
_entity_poly.pdbx_strand_id
1 'polypeptide(L)'
;MKHIYKRYELWGLLLIFIATIFCEYYETLSLIEDQTLSYRQLIRTSFRKVKKVHEKNVVLVSFDDDYYEKTSVKPFRRSNLASIIENINKLGAKLIVVNTLMTYPDYSFEEDRALYQLLKKPNYDNVILSSHIEFGCNCTDGNIIFPSQTVWPQKISTGYINIISPSAVVTFLSRLRIYPSLVQKYSAWPLAIQAASQFLDISPRIDKHVLYLGDQAFQLDQHNDLYIDYSPVPMDAQFINKYMGLTATPFLNLQFPDNYETADQYFSITSDSSSEVDMQFIELLYWVKDKIVVIGDTSRDARNWFDTPVGTMYGSEIVADTISTLLSDSPLRPASLIVEELVSILMLSLILISVVKCHNARYSFLAYLCINILFTVLCAFVYSKYGYILTMTYNYLYGLVLYLATTVYYRTIDIRKKEQAYQKLEKAEEQYRAIFENAIEGLFLVDEKGKTIATNPATQQILGYDSHAELENILLDQDDNRLYVNKADHKKLVHLLKEKTVVKDFETRVFRKDKSWIWISFNVRKFKDRHSNKTIYEGFLLISLNQKNEFKQNEKQKPQKQR
;
A
#
# COMPACT_ATOMS: atom_id res chain seq x y z
N MET A 1 -2.18 25.62 16.25
CA MET A 1 -2.72 24.43 16.94
C MET A 1 -4.09 24.63 17.63
N LYS A 2 -4.62 25.85 17.83
CA LYS A 2 -5.84 26.08 18.65
C LYS A 2 -7.22 25.66 18.08
N HIS A 3 -7.33 25.07 16.88
CA HIS A 3 -8.63 24.62 16.34
C HIS A 3 -8.53 23.29 15.57
N ILE A 4 -7.92 22.26 16.17
CA ILE A 4 -7.96 20.90 15.59
C ILE A 4 -9.40 20.33 15.60
N TYR A 5 -10.16 20.62 16.66
CA TYR A 5 -11.52 20.11 16.85
C TYR A 5 -12.56 20.67 15.87
N LYS A 6 -12.31 21.84 15.24
CA LYS A 6 -13.19 22.42 14.21
C LYS A 6 -12.89 21.92 12.80
N ARG A 7 -11.93 21.01 12.63
CA ARG A 7 -11.56 20.45 11.32
C ARG A 7 -12.26 19.12 11.10
N TYR A 8 -13.52 19.18 10.67
CA TYR A 8 -14.34 17.99 10.35
C TYR A 8 -13.66 17.02 9.38
N GLU A 9 -12.81 17.54 8.47
CA GLU A 9 -11.96 16.78 7.56
C GLU A 9 -11.03 15.78 8.28
N LEU A 10 -10.40 16.21 9.39
CA LEU A 10 -9.48 15.36 10.16
C LEU A 10 -10.23 14.25 10.89
N TRP A 11 -11.45 14.55 11.35
CA TRP A 11 -12.33 13.55 11.95
C TRP A 11 -12.84 12.54 10.92
N GLY A 12 -13.15 12.99 9.69
CA GLY A 12 -13.51 12.10 8.58
C GLY A 12 -12.37 11.14 8.22
N LEU A 13 -11.13 11.65 8.10
CA LEU A 13 -9.96 10.80 7.87
C LEU A 13 -9.73 9.81 9.02
N LEU A 14 -9.86 10.25 10.27
CA LEU A 14 -9.73 9.37 11.43
C LEU A 14 -10.77 8.24 11.42
N LEU A 15 -12.02 8.54 11.08
CA LEU A 15 -13.09 7.54 10.97
C LEU A 15 -12.79 6.51 9.87
N ILE A 16 -12.31 6.96 8.71
CA ILE A 16 -11.91 6.05 7.62
C ILE A 16 -10.73 5.18 8.06
N PHE A 17 -9.76 5.73 8.78
CA PHE A 17 -8.64 4.94 9.33
C PHE A 17 -9.14 3.85 10.28
N ILE A 18 -10.00 4.19 11.23
CA ILE A 18 -10.61 3.23 12.16
C ILE A 18 -11.40 2.15 11.41
N ALA A 19 -12.17 2.54 10.39
CA ALA A 19 -12.89 1.59 9.54
C ALA A 19 -11.93 0.66 8.79
N THR A 20 -10.75 1.15 8.41
CA THR A 20 -9.72 0.34 7.73
C THR A 20 -9.13 -0.71 8.67
N ILE A 21 -8.84 -0.36 9.93
CA ILE A 21 -8.40 -1.32 10.96
C ILE A 21 -9.43 -2.44 11.12
N PHE A 22 -10.73 -2.09 11.13
CA PHE A 22 -11.80 -3.08 11.19
C PHE A 22 -11.81 -3.96 9.92
N CYS A 23 -11.72 -3.36 8.73
CA CYS A 23 -11.65 -4.10 7.47
C CYS A 23 -10.46 -5.06 7.42
N GLU A 24 -9.30 -4.66 7.94
CA GLU A 24 -8.09 -5.46 8.04
C GLU A 24 -8.28 -6.63 9.00
N TYR A 25 -8.80 -6.39 10.20
CA TYR A 25 -9.07 -7.44 11.19
C TYR A 25 -10.03 -8.53 10.65
N TYR A 26 -11.09 -8.11 9.95
CA TYR A 26 -12.08 -9.01 9.33
C TYR A 26 -11.67 -9.49 7.92
N GLU A 27 -10.48 -9.11 7.46
CA GLU A 27 -9.91 -9.49 6.17
C GLU A 27 -10.83 -9.28 4.96
N THR A 28 -11.54 -8.15 4.91
CA THR A 28 -12.55 -7.87 3.86
C THR A 28 -11.97 -7.82 2.44
N LEU A 29 -10.66 -7.61 2.31
CA LEU A 29 -9.91 -7.60 1.05
C LEU A 29 -8.85 -8.71 0.98
N SER A 30 -9.06 -9.83 1.70
CA SER A 30 -8.16 -10.99 1.72
C SER A 30 -7.72 -11.44 0.33
N LEU A 31 -8.66 -11.46 -0.63
CA LEU A 31 -8.39 -11.86 -2.02
C LEU A 31 -7.24 -11.08 -2.67
N ILE A 32 -7.20 -9.76 -2.48
CA ILE A 32 -6.16 -8.91 -3.07
C ILE A 32 -4.86 -9.10 -2.29
N GLU A 33 -4.94 -9.18 -0.96
CA GLU A 33 -3.75 -9.39 -0.12
C GLU A 33 -3.07 -10.72 -0.43
N ASP A 34 -3.84 -11.79 -0.61
CA ASP A 34 -3.37 -13.12 -0.98
C ASP A 34 -2.61 -13.12 -2.32
N GLN A 35 -3.07 -12.36 -3.31
CA GLN A 35 -2.32 -12.19 -4.56
C GLN A 35 -0.97 -11.50 -4.33
N THR A 36 -0.91 -10.54 -3.41
CA THR A 36 0.38 -9.93 -3.06
C THR A 36 1.29 -10.94 -2.34
N LEU A 37 0.75 -11.89 -1.58
CA LEU A 37 1.52 -12.96 -0.95
C LEU A 37 2.12 -13.91 -2.00
N SER A 38 1.38 -14.24 -3.06
CA SER A 38 1.89 -15.04 -4.18
C SER A 38 3.19 -14.47 -4.76
N TYR A 39 3.21 -13.18 -5.08
CA TYR A 39 4.42 -12.53 -5.59
C TYR A 39 5.58 -12.55 -4.58
N ARG A 40 5.28 -12.35 -3.28
CA ARG A 40 6.30 -12.42 -2.24
C ARG A 40 6.84 -13.83 -2.05
N GLN A 41 6.01 -14.86 -2.18
CA GLN A 41 6.42 -16.26 -2.11
C GLN A 41 7.33 -16.64 -3.28
N LEU A 42 7.01 -16.20 -4.50
CA LEU A 42 7.90 -16.38 -5.66
C LEU A 42 9.28 -15.75 -5.45
N ILE A 43 9.33 -14.54 -4.86
CA ILE A 43 10.58 -13.87 -4.51
C ILE A 43 11.34 -14.66 -3.43
N ARG A 44 10.63 -15.09 -2.38
CA ARG A 44 11.20 -15.86 -1.25
C ARG A 44 11.83 -17.17 -1.72
N THR A 45 11.14 -17.93 -2.57
CA THR A 45 11.63 -19.20 -3.11
C THR A 45 12.78 -19.02 -4.09
N SER A 46 12.88 -17.87 -4.76
CA SER A 46 14.01 -17.54 -5.65
C SER A 46 15.30 -17.21 -4.88
N PHE A 47 15.20 -16.49 -3.75
CA PHE A 47 16.36 -16.06 -2.96
C PHE A 47 16.86 -17.10 -1.97
N ARG A 48 15.95 -17.86 -1.38
CA ARG A 48 16.31 -19.03 -0.59
C ARG A 48 16.72 -20.08 -1.61
N LYS A 49 18.02 -20.41 -1.74
CA LYS A 49 18.44 -21.63 -2.45
C LYS A 49 17.70 -22.78 -1.78
N VAL A 50 16.54 -23.16 -2.31
CA VAL A 50 15.64 -24.10 -1.62
C VAL A 50 16.40 -25.43 -1.57
N LYS A 51 16.91 -25.78 -0.39
CA LYS A 51 17.13 -27.19 -0.07
C LYS A 51 15.73 -27.80 -0.12
N LYS A 52 15.50 -28.58 -1.17
CA LYS A 52 14.23 -29.18 -1.55
C LYS A 52 13.47 -29.66 -0.31
N VAL A 53 12.31 -29.08 -0.08
CA VAL A 53 11.47 -29.25 1.12
C VAL A 53 10.94 -30.71 1.22
N HIS A 54 10.98 -31.47 0.12
CA HIS A 54 10.64 -32.90 0.06
C HIS A 54 11.83 -33.87 0.10
N GLU A 55 13.06 -33.40 0.38
CA GLU A 55 14.21 -34.31 0.53
C GLU A 55 14.59 -34.62 1.99
N LYS A 56 14.20 -33.79 2.97
CA LYS A 56 14.64 -34.01 4.37
C LYS A 56 13.74 -34.98 5.14
N ASN A 57 12.46 -34.64 5.36
CA ASN A 57 11.62 -35.35 6.33
C ASN A 57 10.23 -35.77 5.83
N VAL A 58 9.76 -35.28 4.67
CA VAL A 58 8.39 -35.54 4.19
C VAL A 58 8.44 -36.02 2.74
N VAL A 59 7.79 -37.14 2.45
CA VAL A 59 7.68 -37.74 1.12
C VAL A 59 6.21 -37.90 0.75
N LEU A 60 5.88 -37.53 -0.48
CA LEU A 60 4.54 -37.66 -1.03
C LEU A 60 4.44 -38.96 -1.83
N VAL A 61 3.49 -39.82 -1.47
CA VAL A 61 3.13 -41.03 -2.23
C VAL A 61 1.71 -40.85 -2.75
N SER A 62 1.54 -40.93 -4.06
CA SER A 62 0.31 -40.47 -4.70
C SER A 62 -0.42 -41.58 -5.44
N PHE A 63 -1.75 -41.63 -5.28
CA PHE A 63 -2.64 -42.29 -6.23
C PHE A 63 -2.85 -41.34 -7.42
N ASP A 64 -1.91 -41.38 -8.35
CA ASP A 64 -1.90 -40.54 -9.55
C ASP A 64 -2.55 -41.26 -10.75
N ASP A 65 -2.56 -40.58 -11.90
CA ASP A 65 -3.12 -41.16 -13.12
C ASP A 65 -2.38 -42.44 -13.53
N ASP A 66 -1.06 -42.53 -13.34
CA ASP A 66 -0.25 -43.72 -13.64
C ASP A 66 -0.67 -44.93 -12.76
N TYR A 67 -0.90 -44.70 -11.46
CA TYR A 67 -1.43 -45.73 -10.57
C TYR A 67 -2.79 -46.27 -11.06
N TYR A 68 -3.68 -45.36 -11.45
CA TYR A 68 -5.00 -45.76 -11.91
C TYR A 68 -5.00 -46.43 -13.29
N GLU A 69 -4.11 -46.02 -14.19
CA GLU A 69 -3.91 -46.68 -15.48
C GLU A 69 -3.40 -48.12 -15.30
N LYS A 70 -2.42 -48.32 -14.40
CA LYS A 70 -1.83 -49.65 -14.14
C LYS A 70 -2.76 -50.59 -13.37
N THR A 71 -3.52 -50.07 -12.41
CA THR A 71 -4.44 -50.89 -11.61
C THR A 71 -5.81 -51.07 -12.26
N SER A 72 -6.21 -50.18 -13.19
CA SER A 72 -7.51 -50.17 -13.86
C SER A 72 -8.72 -50.13 -12.90
N VAL A 73 -8.55 -49.62 -11.67
CA VAL A 73 -9.62 -49.54 -10.66
C VAL A 73 -9.70 -48.15 -10.06
N LYS A 74 -10.87 -47.50 -10.16
CA LYS A 74 -11.19 -46.19 -9.58
C LYS A 74 -12.49 -46.28 -8.75
N PRO A 75 -12.55 -45.72 -7.52
CA PRO A 75 -11.45 -45.21 -6.71
C PRO A 75 -10.48 -46.32 -6.28
N PHE A 76 -9.34 -45.98 -5.68
CA PHE A 76 -8.37 -46.97 -5.22
C PHE A 76 -9.00 -47.97 -4.22
N ARG A 77 -8.54 -49.22 -4.25
CA ARG A 77 -8.99 -50.27 -3.32
C ARG A 77 -8.36 -50.11 -1.94
N ARG A 78 -9.13 -50.29 -0.87
CA ARG A 78 -8.62 -50.19 0.52
C ARG A 78 -7.68 -51.35 0.86
N SER A 79 -7.86 -52.51 0.22
CA SER A 79 -6.90 -53.63 0.25
C SER A 79 -5.54 -53.24 -0.34
N ASN A 80 -5.51 -52.53 -1.48
CA ASN A 80 -4.26 -52.01 -2.05
C ASN A 80 -3.60 -50.99 -1.12
N LEU A 81 -4.39 -50.08 -0.53
CA LEU A 81 -3.89 -49.13 0.46
C LEU A 81 -3.27 -49.86 1.66
N ALA A 82 -3.87 -50.94 2.14
CA ALA A 82 -3.31 -51.77 3.21
C ALA A 82 -1.92 -52.34 2.80
N SER A 83 -1.80 -52.94 1.62
CA SER A 83 -0.51 -53.46 1.12
C SER A 83 0.56 -52.36 0.99
N ILE A 84 0.16 -51.18 0.50
CA ILE A 84 1.06 -50.02 0.38
C ILE A 84 1.53 -49.55 1.75
N ILE A 85 0.64 -49.42 2.74
CA ILE A 85 0.98 -49.06 4.12
C ILE A 85 1.92 -50.09 4.73
N GLU A 86 1.65 -51.39 4.54
CA GLU A 86 2.50 -52.46 5.04
C GLU A 86 3.93 -52.36 4.48
N ASN A 87 4.05 -52.14 3.17
CA ASN A 87 5.34 -52.07 2.50
C ASN A 87 6.11 -50.79 2.87
N ILE A 88 5.45 -49.65 2.97
CA ILE A 88 6.04 -48.39 3.46
C ILE A 88 6.51 -48.52 4.91
N ASN A 89 5.74 -49.21 5.77
CA ASN A 89 6.13 -49.44 7.15
C ASN A 89 7.36 -50.35 7.25
N LYS A 90 7.41 -51.43 6.45
CA LYS A 90 8.58 -52.33 6.36
C LYS A 90 9.84 -51.60 5.89
N LEU A 91 9.71 -50.67 4.94
CA LEU A 91 10.79 -49.79 4.48
C LEU A 91 11.31 -48.81 5.55
N GLY A 92 10.70 -48.76 6.74
CA GLY A 92 11.17 -47.97 7.87
C GLY A 92 10.64 -46.54 7.90
N ALA A 93 9.45 -46.28 7.35
CA ALA A 93 8.78 -44.99 7.52
C ALA A 93 8.57 -44.67 9.01
N LYS A 94 9.01 -43.50 9.45
CA LYS A 94 8.82 -43.08 10.84
C LYS A 94 7.35 -42.72 11.13
N LEU A 95 6.64 -42.22 10.13
CA LEU A 95 5.22 -41.87 10.23
C LEU A 95 4.55 -42.02 8.85
N ILE A 96 3.32 -42.53 8.82
CA ILE A 96 2.52 -42.70 7.60
C ILE A 96 1.22 -41.92 7.77
N VAL A 97 0.98 -40.93 6.92
CA VAL A 97 -0.19 -40.06 6.96
C VAL A 97 -1.09 -40.38 5.78
N VAL A 98 -2.30 -40.87 6.04
CA VAL A 98 -3.27 -41.22 5.00
C VAL A 98 -4.24 -40.06 4.79
N ASN A 99 -4.00 -39.25 3.76
CA ASN A 99 -4.81 -38.09 3.37
C ASN A 99 -6.00 -38.48 2.45
N THR A 100 -6.81 -39.44 2.91
CA THR A 100 -8.07 -39.81 2.24
C THR A 100 -9.17 -40.01 3.27
N LEU A 101 -10.36 -39.46 3.00
CA LEU A 101 -11.53 -39.63 3.86
C LEU A 101 -12.13 -41.03 3.67
N MET A 102 -12.23 -41.78 4.76
CA MET A 102 -12.85 -43.11 4.82
C MET A 102 -13.97 -43.12 5.86
N THR A 103 -14.85 -42.13 5.81
CA THR A 103 -15.90 -41.88 6.82
C THR A 103 -17.09 -42.82 6.67
N TYR A 104 -17.23 -43.45 5.50
CA TYR A 104 -18.25 -44.45 5.21
C TYR A 104 -17.62 -45.82 4.97
N PRO A 105 -18.30 -46.93 5.32
CA PRO A 105 -17.85 -48.27 4.99
C PRO A 105 -17.80 -48.46 3.47
N ASP A 106 -16.86 -49.27 3.00
CA ASP A 106 -16.85 -49.70 1.61
C ASP A 106 -18.04 -50.64 1.33
N TYR A 107 -18.53 -50.66 0.08
CA TYR A 107 -19.58 -51.60 -0.34
C TYR A 107 -19.12 -53.05 -0.21
N SER A 108 -17.82 -53.31 -0.42
CA SER A 108 -17.19 -54.60 -0.19
C SER A 108 -16.58 -54.62 1.21
N PHE A 109 -17.23 -55.33 2.14
CA PHE A 109 -16.71 -55.48 3.51
C PHE A 109 -15.31 -56.10 3.58
N GLU A 110 -14.88 -56.84 2.55
CA GLU A 110 -13.54 -57.42 2.47
C GLU A 110 -12.45 -56.35 2.27
N GLU A 111 -12.74 -55.27 1.56
CA GLU A 111 -11.83 -54.15 1.34
C GLU A 111 -11.50 -53.43 2.66
N ASP A 112 -12.53 -53.19 3.48
CA ASP A 112 -12.37 -52.59 4.81
C ASP A 112 -11.64 -53.52 5.77
N ARG A 113 -11.96 -54.81 5.72
CA ARG A 113 -11.38 -55.82 6.60
C ARG A 113 -9.87 -55.91 6.45
N ALA A 114 -9.35 -55.87 5.22
CA ALA A 114 -7.91 -55.95 4.97
C ALA A 114 -7.14 -54.82 5.68
N LEU A 115 -7.62 -53.58 5.52
CA LEU A 115 -7.02 -52.40 6.14
C LEU A 115 -7.17 -52.44 7.68
N TYR A 116 -8.36 -52.79 8.19
CA TYR A 116 -8.60 -52.90 9.63
C TYR A 116 -7.67 -53.92 10.31
N GLN A 117 -7.53 -55.12 9.71
CA GLN A 117 -6.68 -56.17 10.27
C GLN A 117 -5.21 -55.78 10.28
N LEU A 118 -4.75 -55.03 9.27
CA LEU A 118 -3.40 -54.48 9.24
C LEU A 118 -3.19 -53.48 10.38
N LEU A 119 -4.06 -52.46 10.47
CA LEU A 119 -3.93 -51.37 11.44
C LEU A 119 -4.15 -51.81 12.89
N LYS A 120 -4.78 -52.96 13.12
CA LYS A 120 -4.92 -53.55 14.45
C LYS A 120 -3.61 -54.17 14.98
N LYS A 121 -2.66 -54.51 14.11
CA LYS A 121 -1.35 -55.06 14.52
C LYS A 121 -0.57 -54.04 15.36
N PRO A 122 0.30 -54.48 16.29
CA PRO A 122 0.98 -53.58 17.23
C PRO A 122 1.92 -52.55 16.57
N ASN A 123 2.51 -52.85 15.42
CA ASN A 123 3.55 -52.02 14.78
C ASN A 123 3.01 -50.95 13.82
N TYR A 124 1.76 -50.51 13.99
CA TYR A 124 1.09 -49.55 13.09
C TYR A 124 0.62 -48.28 13.82
N ASP A 125 1.07 -48.05 15.05
CA ASP A 125 0.75 -46.83 15.80
C ASP A 125 1.35 -45.56 15.15
N ASN A 126 2.31 -45.73 14.23
CA ASN A 126 2.87 -44.69 13.37
C ASN A 126 1.99 -44.37 12.14
N VAL A 127 0.76 -44.86 12.05
CA VAL A 127 -0.20 -44.48 11.00
C VAL A 127 -1.14 -43.40 11.54
N ILE A 128 -1.49 -42.42 10.70
CA ILE A 128 -2.51 -41.41 10.98
C ILE A 128 -3.59 -41.48 9.89
N LEU A 129 -4.84 -41.61 10.31
CA LEU A 129 -5.99 -41.56 9.39
C LEU A 129 -6.63 -40.17 9.35
N SER A 130 -7.21 -39.83 8.20
CA SER A 130 -7.92 -38.57 8.01
C SER A 130 -9.35 -38.62 8.55
N SER A 131 -9.67 -37.63 9.39
CA SER A 131 -11.04 -37.24 9.74
C SER A 131 -11.41 -35.95 9.02
N HIS A 132 -12.65 -35.47 9.14
CA HIS A 132 -13.01 -34.13 8.66
C HIS A 132 -13.98 -33.45 9.62
N ILE A 133 -14.11 -32.13 9.46
CA ILE A 133 -15.03 -31.32 10.24
C ILE A 133 -16.31 -31.10 9.44
N GLU A 134 -17.45 -31.34 10.07
CA GLU A 134 -18.76 -30.94 9.58
C GLU A 134 -19.26 -29.76 10.43
N PHE A 135 -19.55 -28.64 9.76
CA PHE A 135 -20.11 -27.47 10.42
C PHE A 135 -21.64 -27.49 10.33
N GLY A 136 -22.31 -27.28 11.46
CA GLY A 136 -23.74 -26.97 11.46
C GLY A 136 -24.05 -25.61 10.83
N CYS A 137 -25.33 -25.28 10.65
CA CYS A 137 -25.79 -24.07 9.96
C CYS A 137 -25.24 -22.74 10.53
N ASN A 138 -24.77 -22.73 11.78
CA ASN A 138 -24.22 -21.54 12.45
C ASN A 138 -22.69 -21.42 12.31
N CYS A 139 -22.02 -22.31 11.57
CA CYS A 139 -20.57 -22.33 11.30
C CYS A 139 -19.63 -22.26 12.53
N THR A 140 -20.17 -22.45 13.73
CA THR A 140 -19.47 -22.27 15.02
C THR A 140 -19.36 -23.56 15.81
N ASP A 141 -20.38 -24.42 15.72
CA ASP A 141 -20.40 -25.76 16.30
C ASP A 141 -20.03 -26.80 15.26
N GLY A 142 -18.73 -27.02 15.09
CA GLY A 142 -18.20 -28.12 14.28
C GLY A 142 -18.28 -29.45 15.03
N ASN A 143 -18.57 -30.53 14.31
CA ASN A 143 -18.38 -31.90 14.80
C ASN A 143 -17.32 -32.60 13.95
N ILE A 144 -16.49 -33.41 14.59
CA ILE A 144 -15.48 -34.20 13.88
C ILE A 144 -16.09 -35.54 13.49
N ILE A 145 -16.07 -35.83 12.19
CA ILE A 145 -16.44 -37.12 11.65
C ILE A 145 -15.17 -37.93 11.47
N PHE A 146 -15.04 -38.95 12.31
CA PHE A 146 -13.93 -39.89 12.30
C PHE A 146 -14.07 -40.91 11.16
N PRO A 147 -12.98 -41.61 10.79
CA PRO A 147 -13.07 -42.72 9.85
C PRO A 147 -14.07 -43.80 10.34
N SER A 148 -14.65 -44.53 9.39
CA SER A 148 -15.60 -45.60 9.66
C SER A 148 -15.00 -46.64 10.62
N GLN A 149 -15.83 -47.12 11.55
CA GLN A 149 -15.44 -48.18 12.49
C GLN A 149 -15.03 -49.49 11.80
N THR A 150 -15.41 -49.67 10.53
CA THR A 150 -15.01 -50.81 9.70
C THR A 150 -13.53 -50.79 9.30
N VAL A 151 -12.88 -49.62 9.31
CA VAL A 151 -11.44 -49.46 8.98
C VAL A 151 -10.61 -48.98 10.16
N TRP A 152 -11.22 -48.30 11.13
CA TRP A 152 -10.50 -47.66 12.24
C TRP A 152 -10.61 -48.45 13.54
N PRO A 153 -9.52 -49.08 14.02
CA PRO A 153 -9.53 -49.88 15.26
C PRO A 153 -9.51 -49.02 16.54
N GLN A 154 -9.79 -47.71 16.46
CA GLN A 154 -9.82 -46.73 17.57
C GLN A 154 -8.51 -46.54 18.36
N LYS A 155 -7.49 -47.36 18.10
CA LYS A 155 -6.11 -47.19 18.61
C LYS A 155 -5.30 -46.20 17.77
N ILE A 156 -5.57 -46.16 16.47
CA ILE A 156 -4.84 -45.34 15.49
C ILE A 156 -5.22 -43.87 15.65
N SER A 157 -4.23 -42.98 15.64
CA SER A 157 -4.48 -41.55 15.73
C SER A 157 -5.17 -41.02 14.48
N THR A 158 -5.92 -39.94 14.65
CA THR A 158 -6.63 -39.27 13.56
C THR A 158 -6.35 -37.79 13.58
N GLY A 159 -6.24 -37.18 12.41
CA GLY A 159 -6.18 -35.73 12.26
C GLY A 159 -7.23 -35.26 11.27
N TYR A 160 -7.83 -34.10 11.49
CA TYR A 160 -8.89 -33.60 10.61
C TYR A 160 -8.29 -32.87 9.40
N ILE A 161 -8.83 -33.13 8.21
CA ILE A 161 -8.53 -32.33 7.02
C ILE A 161 -9.33 -31.04 7.12
N ASN A 162 -8.62 -29.92 7.10
CA ASN A 162 -9.18 -28.58 7.19
C ASN A 162 -8.17 -27.65 6.55
N ILE A 163 -8.40 -27.34 5.29
CA ILE A 163 -7.69 -26.26 4.62
C ILE A 163 -8.79 -25.34 4.10
N ILE A 164 -8.78 -24.10 4.57
CA ILE A 164 -9.89 -23.17 4.36
C ILE A 164 -9.43 -22.07 3.46
N SER A 165 -10.28 -21.74 2.50
CA SER A 165 -10.08 -20.54 1.72
C SER A 165 -10.54 -19.31 2.50
N PRO A 166 -9.76 -18.23 2.52
CA PRO A 166 -10.16 -16.99 3.20
C PRO A 166 -11.31 -16.28 2.47
N SER A 167 -11.69 -16.75 1.28
CA SER A 167 -12.85 -16.26 0.54
C SER A 167 -13.86 -17.37 0.29
N ALA A 168 -15.14 -17.09 0.48
CA ALA A 168 -16.22 -17.97 0.05
C ALA A 168 -16.39 -18.02 -1.47
N VAL A 169 -15.80 -17.05 -2.20
CA VAL A 169 -15.96 -16.87 -3.65
C VAL A 169 -14.76 -17.41 -4.43
N VAL A 170 -13.58 -17.42 -3.83
CA VAL A 170 -12.32 -17.82 -4.49
C VAL A 170 -11.69 -18.90 -3.65
N THR A 171 -11.32 -20.03 -4.24
CA THR A 171 -10.74 -21.21 -3.56
C THR A 171 -9.22 -21.10 -3.39
N PHE A 172 -8.73 -19.92 -3.03
CA PHE A 172 -7.30 -19.71 -2.79
C PHE A 172 -6.93 -20.23 -1.40
N LEU A 173 -5.93 -21.10 -1.28
CA LEU A 173 -5.46 -21.66 -0.03
C LEU A 173 -4.05 -21.17 0.24
N SER A 174 -3.92 -20.37 1.30
CA SER A 174 -2.64 -19.89 1.82
C SER A 174 -2.39 -20.28 3.28
N ARG A 175 -3.42 -20.80 3.96
CA ARG A 175 -3.43 -20.97 5.42
C ARG A 175 -4.16 -22.23 5.88
N LEU A 176 -3.83 -22.65 7.09
CA LEU A 176 -4.46 -23.75 7.82
C LEU A 176 -5.16 -23.18 9.07
N ARG A 177 -6.49 -23.34 9.19
CA ARG A 177 -7.23 -22.87 10.36
C ARG A 177 -7.18 -23.87 11.50
N ILE A 178 -6.85 -23.41 12.69
CA ILE A 178 -6.98 -24.20 13.92
C ILE A 178 -8.26 -23.77 14.62
N TYR A 179 -9.07 -24.74 15.05
CA TYR A 179 -10.31 -24.46 15.80
C TYR A 179 -10.11 -24.82 17.28
N PRO A 180 -9.80 -23.84 18.17
CA PRO A 180 -9.52 -24.13 19.58
C PRO A 180 -10.67 -24.85 20.29
N SER A 181 -11.92 -24.55 19.93
CA SER A 181 -13.11 -25.23 20.47
C SER A 181 -13.13 -26.72 20.15
N LEU A 182 -12.72 -27.12 18.94
CA LEU A 182 -12.65 -28.52 18.53
C LEU A 182 -11.48 -29.24 19.18
N VAL A 183 -10.33 -28.56 19.27
CA VAL A 183 -9.14 -29.08 19.99
C VAL A 183 -9.50 -29.36 21.45
N GLN A 184 -10.20 -28.45 22.12
CA GLN A 184 -10.61 -28.64 23.51
C GLN A 184 -11.66 -29.74 23.69
N LYS A 185 -12.64 -29.83 22.77
CA LYS A 185 -13.76 -30.78 22.86
C LYS A 185 -13.35 -32.21 22.51
N TYR A 186 -12.51 -32.40 21.49
CA TYR A 186 -12.18 -33.71 20.93
C TYR A 186 -10.72 -34.11 21.09
N SER A 187 -9.84 -33.24 21.59
CA SER A 187 -8.38 -33.44 21.57
C SER A 187 -7.84 -33.78 20.17
N ALA A 188 -8.51 -33.27 19.14
CA ALA A 188 -8.20 -33.53 17.75
C ALA A 188 -7.57 -32.31 17.11
N TRP A 189 -6.55 -32.54 16.28
CA TRP A 189 -5.77 -31.51 15.63
C TRP A 189 -5.90 -31.61 14.10
N PRO A 190 -5.62 -30.52 13.36
CA PRO A 190 -5.46 -30.60 11.92
C PRO A 190 -4.45 -31.69 11.55
N LEU A 191 -4.69 -32.40 10.45
CA LEU A 191 -3.89 -33.56 10.02
C LEU A 191 -2.38 -33.27 10.00
N ALA A 192 -1.99 -32.10 9.48
CA ALA A 192 -0.59 -31.70 9.43
C ALA A 192 0.03 -31.45 10.81
N ILE A 193 -0.73 -30.86 11.75
CA ILE A 193 -0.27 -30.62 13.13
C ILE A 193 -0.15 -31.94 13.88
N GLN A 194 -1.14 -32.82 13.75
CA GLN A 194 -1.12 -34.17 14.33
C GLN A 194 0.07 -34.98 13.81
N ALA A 195 0.39 -34.86 12.52
CA ALA A 195 1.53 -35.53 11.93
C ALA A 195 2.87 -34.97 12.45
N ALA A 196 3.04 -33.65 12.45
CA ALA A 196 4.26 -33.03 12.96
C ALA A 196 4.48 -33.36 14.45
N SER A 197 3.41 -33.30 15.26
CA SER A 197 3.48 -33.55 16.69
C SER A 197 3.86 -35.01 17.00
N GLN A 198 3.27 -35.96 16.28
CA GLN A 198 3.56 -37.39 16.45
C GLN A 198 4.95 -37.77 15.93
N PHE A 199 5.42 -37.15 14.83
CA PHE A 199 6.77 -37.37 14.31
C PHE A 199 7.86 -36.88 15.26
N LEU A 200 7.59 -35.77 15.97
CA LEU A 200 8.49 -35.19 16.97
C LEU A 200 8.33 -35.82 18.36
N ASP A 201 7.30 -36.63 18.58
CA ASP A 201 6.91 -37.18 19.89
C ASP A 201 6.61 -36.09 20.94
N ILE A 202 5.84 -35.08 20.53
CA ILE A 202 5.50 -33.91 21.36
C ILE A 202 3.99 -33.66 21.32
N SER A 203 3.40 -33.27 22.46
CA SER A 203 2.01 -32.84 22.51
C SER A 203 1.84 -31.39 22.05
N PRO A 204 1.01 -31.10 21.03
CA PRO A 204 0.73 -29.73 20.62
C PRO A 204 -0.15 -29.02 21.64
N ARG A 205 0.04 -27.71 21.78
CA ARG A 205 -0.84 -26.84 22.58
C ARG A 205 -1.05 -25.51 21.88
N ILE A 206 -2.21 -24.90 22.09
CA ILE A 206 -2.54 -23.59 21.55
C ILE A 206 -2.90 -22.64 22.70
N ASP A 207 -2.26 -21.48 22.75
CA ASP A 207 -2.56 -20.42 23.71
C ASP A 207 -2.42 -19.05 23.03
N LYS A 208 -3.41 -18.17 23.19
CA LYS A 208 -3.42 -16.78 22.68
C LYS A 208 -2.85 -16.61 21.25
N HIS A 209 -3.44 -17.31 20.28
CA HIS A 209 -2.99 -17.26 18.87
C HIS A 209 -1.55 -17.74 18.64
N VAL A 210 -1.01 -18.58 19.52
CA VAL A 210 0.30 -19.21 19.33
C VAL A 210 0.12 -20.72 19.44
N LEU A 211 0.53 -21.43 18.40
CA LEU A 211 0.68 -22.87 18.41
C LEU A 211 2.08 -23.22 18.93
N TYR A 212 2.15 -24.10 19.93
CA TYR A 212 3.41 -24.63 20.43
C TYR A 212 3.54 -26.11 20.07
N LEU A 213 4.70 -26.45 19.49
CA LEU A 213 5.17 -27.82 19.30
C LEU A 213 6.47 -27.96 20.10
N GLY A 214 6.33 -28.31 21.38
CA GLY A 214 7.44 -28.35 22.33
C GLY A 214 7.94 -26.94 22.63
N ASP A 215 9.23 -26.72 22.40
CA ASP A 215 9.87 -25.40 22.58
C ASP A 215 9.64 -24.46 21.38
N GLN A 216 9.17 -24.98 20.25
CA GLN A 216 8.89 -24.18 19.07
C GLN A 216 7.54 -23.48 19.20
N ALA A 217 7.51 -22.19 18.88
CA ALA A 217 6.31 -21.36 18.88
C ALA A 217 6.01 -20.83 17.47
N PHE A 218 4.80 -21.06 17.00
CA PHE A 218 4.27 -20.65 15.71
C PHE A 218 3.20 -19.60 15.94
N GLN A 219 3.48 -18.37 15.52
CA GLN A 219 2.52 -17.28 15.60
C GLN A 219 1.39 -17.53 14.60
N LEU A 220 0.15 -17.54 15.08
CA LEU A 220 -1.06 -17.57 14.28
C LEU A 220 -1.61 -16.15 14.15
N ASP A 221 -2.50 -15.96 13.18
CA ASP A 221 -3.23 -14.71 13.02
C ASP A 221 -4.40 -14.58 14.01
N GLN A 222 -5.13 -13.47 13.91
CA GLN A 222 -6.30 -13.18 14.75
C GLN A 222 -7.42 -14.22 14.65
N HIS A 223 -7.43 -15.06 13.61
CA HIS A 223 -8.41 -16.12 13.39
C HIS A 223 -7.89 -17.52 13.75
N ASN A 224 -6.67 -17.61 14.30
CA ASN A 224 -5.93 -18.86 14.55
C ASN A 224 -5.54 -19.60 13.27
N ASP A 225 -5.26 -18.87 12.19
CA ASP A 225 -4.76 -19.44 10.96
C ASP A 225 -3.22 -19.43 10.94
N LEU A 226 -2.66 -20.56 10.50
CA LEU A 226 -1.24 -20.77 10.28
C LEU A 226 -0.93 -20.56 8.79
N TYR A 227 0.02 -19.67 8.48
CA TYR A 227 0.48 -19.48 7.10
C TYR A 227 1.41 -20.61 6.65
N ILE A 228 1.18 -21.10 5.43
CA ILE A 228 1.92 -22.23 4.85
C ILE A 228 3.08 -21.70 3.99
N ASP A 229 4.31 -22.17 4.24
CA ASP A 229 5.50 -21.83 3.43
C ASP A 229 5.59 -22.81 2.25
N TYR A 230 4.88 -22.50 1.16
CA TYR A 230 4.75 -23.37 -0.01
C TYR A 230 6.07 -23.61 -0.74
N SER A 231 6.28 -24.85 -1.15
CA SER A 231 7.38 -25.26 -2.02
C SER A 231 7.21 -24.67 -3.43
N PRO A 232 8.30 -24.25 -4.11
CA PRO A 232 8.19 -23.75 -5.47
C PRO A 232 7.79 -24.85 -6.44
N VAL A 233 6.80 -24.56 -7.30
CA VAL A 233 6.45 -25.39 -8.46
C VAL A 233 7.35 -24.96 -9.63
N PRO A 234 8.12 -25.86 -10.27
CA PRO A 234 8.89 -25.54 -11.46
C PRO A 234 8.00 -24.98 -12.58
N MET A 235 8.51 -24.05 -13.42
CA MET A 235 7.69 -23.43 -14.47
C MET A 235 7.18 -24.41 -15.54
N ASP A 236 7.86 -25.54 -15.71
CA ASP A 236 7.49 -26.65 -16.60
C ASP A 236 6.56 -27.69 -15.93
N ALA A 237 6.26 -27.50 -14.65
CA ALA A 237 5.38 -28.35 -13.86
C ALA A 237 4.01 -27.71 -13.65
N GLN A 238 2.94 -28.50 -13.76
CA GLN A 238 1.61 -28.07 -13.31
C GLN A 238 1.36 -28.36 -11.83
N PHE A 239 2.00 -29.41 -11.27
CA PHE A 239 1.78 -29.91 -9.91
C PHE A 239 3.11 -30.40 -9.30
N ILE A 240 3.24 -30.36 -7.98
CA ILE A 240 4.48 -30.75 -7.28
C ILE A 240 4.75 -32.26 -7.40
N ASN A 241 3.69 -33.07 -7.33
CA ASN A 241 3.78 -34.53 -7.40
C ASN A 241 4.54 -35.03 -8.64
N LYS A 242 4.43 -34.34 -9.78
CA LYS A 242 5.12 -34.69 -11.04
C LYS A 242 6.63 -34.55 -10.96
N TYR A 243 7.14 -33.76 -10.01
CA TYR A 243 8.57 -33.49 -9.85
C TYR A 243 9.16 -34.09 -8.58
N MET A 244 8.36 -34.20 -7.51
CA MET A 244 8.85 -34.58 -6.18
C MET A 244 7.98 -35.63 -5.47
N GLY A 245 6.90 -36.11 -6.10
CA GLY A 245 6.07 -37.19 -5.57
C GLY A 245 6.48 -38.55 -6.15
N LEU A 246 6.22 -39.60 -5.39
CA LEU A 246 6.30 -40.99 -5.86
C LEU A 246 4.90 -41.48 -6.19
N THR A 247 4.71 -42.16 -7.32
CA THR A 247 3.48 -42.92 -7.57
C THR A 247 3.35 -44.06 -6.55
N ALA A 248 2.13 -44.44 -6.17
CA ALA A 248 1.89 -45.53 -5.23
C ALA A 248 2.20 -46.92 -5.82
N THR A 249 2.29 -47.04 -7.16
CA THR A 249 2.40 -48.34 -7.85
C THR A 249 3.64 -49.17 -7.47
N PRO A 250 4.86 -48.60 -7.39
CA PRO A 250 6.05 -49.32 -6.95
C PRO A 250 5.91 -49.92 -5.54
N PHE A 251 5.20 -49.24 -4.64
CA PHE A 251 4.95 -49.75 -3.29
C PHE A 251 3.96 -50.90 -3.27
N LEU A 252 2.99 -50.92 -4.18
CA LEU A 252 2.03 -52.03 -4.29
C LEU A 252 2.71 -53.31 -4.79
N ASN A 253 3.64 -53.17 -5.75
CA ASN A 253 4.32 -54.29 -6.40
C ASN A 253 5.69 -54.60 -5.80
N LEU A 254 6.03 -54.00 -4.66
CA LEU A 254 7.34 -54.11 -4.05
C LEU A 254 7.63 -55.54 -3.61
N GLN A 255 8.77 -56.07 -4.05
CA GLN A 255 9.29 -57.36 -3.60
C GLN A 255 10.47 -57.12 -2.67
N PHE A 256 10.43 -57.71 -1.49
CA PHE A 256 11.52 -57.62 -0.53
C PHE A 256 12.56 -58.71 -0.82
N PRO A 257 13.87 -58.40 -0.78
CA PRO A 257 14.93 -59.38 -0.95
C PRO A 257 14.88 -60.50 0.11
N ASP A 258 15.42 -61.67 -0.23
CA ASP A 258 15.53 -62.78 0.70
C ASP A 258 16.32 -62.36 1.96
N ASN A 259 15.82 -62.74 3.15
CA ASN A 259 16.33 -62.35 4.47
C ASN A 259 16.16 -60.87 4.85
N TYR A 260 15.35 -60.10 4.12
CA TYR A 260 14.93 -58.78 4.57
C TYR A 260 13.87 -58.90 5.68
N GLU A 261 14.21 -58.47 6.90
CA GLU A 261 13.19 -58.23 7.94
C GLU A 261 12.99 -56.74 8.21
N THR A 262 14.05 -55.92 8.09
CA THR A 262 14.01 -54.48 8.38
C THR A 262 14.95 -53.66 7.49
N ALA A 263 14.61 -52.38 7.34
CA ALA A 263 15.42 -51.38 6.65
C ALA A 263 16.87 -51.27 7.15
N ASP A 264 17.11 -51.40 8.46
CA ASP A 264 18.44 -51.29 9.06
C ASP A 264 19.33 -52.49 8.74
N GLN A 265 18.77 -53.70 8.77
CA GLN A 265 19.49 -54.92 8.40
C GLN A 265 19.92 -54.88 6.93
N TYR A 266 19.08 -54.38 6.03
CA TYR A 266 19.40 -54.34 4.60
C TYR A 266 20.67 -53.53 4.28
N PHE A 267 20.79 -52.32 4.83
CA PHE A 267 22.00 -51.50 4.61
C PHE A 267 23.26 -52.16 5.14
N SER A 268 23.17 -52.90 6.26
CA SER A 268 24.30 -53.67 6.79
C SER A 268 24.69 -54.87 5.92
N ILE A 269 23.73 -55.51 5.24
CA ILE A 269 23.98 -56.62 4.31
C ILE A 269 24.65 -56.11 3.04
N THR A 270 24.14 -55.02 2.46
CA THR A 270 24.65 -54.48 1.17
C THR A 270 26.06 -53.91 1.22
N SER A 271 26.57 -53.51 2.40
CA SER A 271 27.95 -53.05 2.53
C SER A 271 28.99 -54.17 2.40
N ASP A 272 28.60 -55.42 2.67
CA ASP A 272 29.51 -56.58 2.69
C ASP A 272 29.35 -57.53 1.47
N SER A 273 28.27 -57.42 0.69
CA SER A 273 27.94 -58.39 -0.38
C SER A 273 27.98 -57.79 -1.79
N SER A 274 28.61 -58.50 -2.73
CA SER A 274 28.63 -58.21 -4.18
C SER A 274 27.37 -58.69 -4.92
N SER A 275 26.20 -58.63 -4.28
CA SER A 275 24.92 -59.07 -4.85
C SER A 275 24.37 -58.03 -5.84
N GLU A 276 23.63 -58.51 -6.84
CA GLU A 276 22.86 -57.68 -7.76
C GLU A 276 21.84 -56.87 -6.95
N VAL A 277 22.09 -55.58 -6.82
CA VAL A 277 21.28 -54.68 -6.02
C VAL A 277 20.05 -54.27 -6.84
N ASP A 278 18.86 -54.59 -6.35
CA ASP A 278 17.64 -54.02 -6.90
C ASP A 278 17.64 -52.49 -6.64
N MET A 279 18.01 -51.73 -7.67
CA MET A 279 18.10 -50.28 -7.60
C MET A 279 16.75 -49.63 -7.28
N GLN A 280 15.62 -50.23 -7.70
CA GLN A 280 14.29 -49.69 -7.40
C GLN A 280 14.00 -49.82 -5.89
N PHE A 281 14.34 -50.96 -5.30
CA PHE A 281 14.21 -51.17 -3.86
C PHE A 281 15.04 -50.16 -3.05
N ILE A 282 16.31 -49.98 -3.42
CA ILE A 282 17.20 -49.01 -2.75
C ILE A 282 16.67 -47.59 -2.85
N GLU A 283 16.19 -47.20 -4.03
CA GLU A 283 15.61 -45.87 -4.24
C GLU A 283 14.42 -45.64 -3.30
N LEU A 284 13.46 -46.56 -3.28
CA LEU A 284 12.29 -46.46 -2.40
C LEU A 284 12.68 -46.46 -0.92
N LEU A 285 13.65 -47.28 -0.53
CA LEU A 285 14.20 -47.32 0.83
C LEU A 285 14.80 -45.97 1.23
N TYR A 286 15.61 -45.36 0.36
CA TYR A 286 16.20 -44.04 0.59
C TYR A 286 15.14 -42.93 0.70
N TRP A 287 14.07 -43.02 -0.09
CA TRP A 287 12.97 -42.07 -0.02
C TRP A 287 12.13 -42.25 1.24
N VAL A 288 11.93 -43.46 1.76
CA VAL A 288 10.96 -43.70 2.83
C VAL A 288 11.57 -43.73 4.23
N LYS A 289 12.76 -44.31 4.39
CA LYS A 289 13.35 -44.58 5.70
C LYS A 289 13.47 -43.31 6.56
N ASP A 290 13.03 -43.42 7.82
CA ASP A 290 13.07 -42.38 8.86
C ASP A 290 12.26 -41.10 8.56
N LYS A 291 11.46 -41.10 7.49
CA LYS A 291 10.67 -39.94 7.03
C LYS A 291 9.17 -40.12 7.28
N ILE A 292 8.45 -39.00 7.15
CA ILE A 292 6.99 -38.95 7.10
C ILE A 292 6.57 -39.24 5.67
N VAL A 293 5.68 -40.21 5.48
CA VAL A 293 5.12 -40.54 4.17
C VAL A 293 3.66 -40.11 4.13
N VAL A 294 3.33 -39.13 3.29
CA VAL A 294 1.96 -38.65 3.06
C VAL A 294 1.39 -39.37 1.85
N ILE A 295 0.38 -40.20 2.08
CA ILE A 295 -0.35 -40.94 1.05
C ILE A 295 -1.63 -40.16 0.69
N GLY A 296 -1.89 -39.89 -0.58
CA GLY A 296 -3.14 -39.24 -0.99
C GLY A 296 -3.44 -39.35 -2.48
N ASP A 297 -4.66 -38.99 -2.87
CA ASP A 297 -5.07 -38.98 -4.28
C ASP A 297 -4.66 -37.67 -4.96
N THR A 298 -3.95 -37.79 -6.07
CA THR A 298 -3.50 -36.67 -6.92
C THR A 298 -3.89 -36.90 -8.39
N SER A 299 -4.92 -37.70 -8.63
CA SER A 299 -5.43 -37.95 -9.97
C SER A 299 -6.30 -36.78 -10.45
N ARG A 300 -6.38 -36.64 -11.78
CA ARG A 300 -7.25 -35.61 -12.39
C ARG A 300 -8.74 -35.81 -12.08
N ASP A 301 -9.15 -37.04 -11.78
CA ASP A 301 -10.55 -37.35 -11.49
C ASP A 301 -10.95 -37.03 -10.05
N ALA A 302 -10.00 -37.02 -9.11
CA ALA A 302 -10.28 -36.71 -7.71
C ALA A 302 -10.75 -35.26 -7.50
N ARG A 303 -10.45 -34.35 -8.44
CA ARG A 303 -10.81 -32.91 -8.39
C ARG A 303 -10.47 -32.24 -7.04
N ASN A 304 -9.43 -32.73 -6.38
CA ASN A 304 -8.99 -32.27 -5.06
C ASN A 304 -7.79 -31.32 -5.17
N TRP A 305 -7.89 -30.34 -6.08
CA TRP A 305 -6.86 -29.33 -6.27
C TRP A 305 -7.38 -27.94 -5.93
N PHE A 306 -6.46 -27.07 -5.51
CA PHE A 306 -6.75 -25.74 -5.01
C PHE A 306 -5.74 -24.74 -5.55
N ASP A 307 -6.15 -23.48 -5.68
CA ASP A 307 -5.23 -22.41 -6.04
C ASP A 307 -4.41 -22.01 -4.82
N THR A 308 -3.10 -21.86 -4.97
CA THR A 308 -2.18 -21.51 -3.88
C THR A 308 -1.21 -20.40 -4.32
N PRO A 309 -0.42 -19.80 -3.41
CA PRO A 309 0.59 -18.80 -3.74
C PRO A 309 1.60 -19.20 -4.82
N VAL A 310 1.79 -20.50 -5.06
CA VAL A 310 2.77 -21.04 -6.02
C VAL A 310 2.12 -21.69 -7.25
N GLY A 311 0.79 -21.60 -7.38
CA GLY A 311 0.01 -22.24 -8.45
C GLY A 311 -1.00 -23.24 -7.91
N THR A 312 -1.57 -24.07 -8.79
CA THR A 312 -2.57 -25.06 -8.40
C THR A 312 -1.91 -26.30 -7.78
N MET A 313 -2.40 -26.78 -6.64
CA MET A 313 -1.83 -27.91 -5.90
C MET A 313 -2.90 -28.88 -5.41
N TYR A 314 -2.55 -30.16 -5.28
CA TYR A 314 -3.45 -31.15 -4.69
C TYR A 314 -3.50 -31.03 -3.16
N GLY A 315 -4.63 -31.40 -2.55
CA GLY A 315 -4.78 -31.35 -1.09
C GLY A 315 -3.69 -32.10 -0.31
N SER A 316 -3.21 -33.25 -0.82
CA SER A 316 -2.10 -34.00 -0.22
C SER A 316 -0.76 -33.27 -0.28
N GLU A 317 -0.50 -32.54 -1.36
CA GLU A 317 0.68 -31.68 -1.50
C GLU A 317 0.63 -30.53 -0.48
N ILE A 318 -0.54 -29.92 -0.29
CA ILE A 318 -0.73 -28.85 0.69
C ILE A 318 -0.50 -29.38 2.12
N VAL A 319 -1.00 -30.58 2.44
CA VAL A 319 -0.72 -31.23 3.74
C VAL A 319 0.79 -31.46 3.92
N ALA A 320 1.48 -31.95 2.90
CA ALA A 320 2.92 -32.17 2.95
C ALA A 320 3.70 -30.86 3.17
N ASP A 321 3.37 -29.79 2.45
CA ASP A 321 3.97 -28.47 2.65
C ASP A 321 3.64 -27.88 4.02
N THR A 322 2.45 -28.12 4.55
CA THR A 322 2.07 -27.69 5.90
C THR A 322 2.89 -28.41 6.97
N ILE A 323 3.07 -29.73 6.85
CA ILE A 323 3.94 -30.50 7.76
C ILE A 323 5.37 -29.98 7.65
N SER A 324 5.87 -29.75 6.44
CA SER A 324 7.23 -29.26 6.25
C SER A 324 7.42 -27.84 6.79
N THR A 325 6.40 -26.98 6.69
CA THR A 325 6.38 -25.65 7.31
C THR A 325 6.58 -25.76 8.83
N LEU A 326 5.86 -26.67 9.48
CA LEU A 326 5.95 -26.92 10.92
C LEU A 326 7.31 -27.52 11.34
N LEU A 327 7.93 -28.34 10.51
CA LEU A 327 9.24 -28.94 10.79
C LEU A 327 10.42 -28.03 10.41
N SER A 328 10.17 -26.86 9.82
CA SER A 328 11.20 -25.94 9.34
C SER A 328 11.65 -24.93 10.41
N ASP A 329 12.91 -24.50 10.34
CA ASP A 329 13.50 -23.56 11.32
C ASP A 329 12.95 -22.13 11.22
N SER A 330 12.20 -21.76 10.17
CA SER A 330 11.75 -20.38 9.94
C SER A 330 10.42 -20.34 9.17
N PRO A 331 9.30 -20.72 9.81
CA PRO A 331 7.96 -20.63 9.23
C PRO A 331 7.55 -19.18 8.98
N LEU A 332 6.53 -18.98 8.14
CA LEU A 332 5.89 -17.69 7.95
C LEU A 332 5.12 -17.28 9.22
N ARG A 333 5.16 -15.99 9.55
CA ARG A 333 4.54 -15.43 10.76
C ARG A 333 3.76 -14.16 10.41
N PRO A 334 2.47 -14.08 10.75
CA PRO A 334 1.74 -12.83 10.66
C PRO A 334 2.34 -11.82 11.64
N ALA A 335 2.43 -10.56 11.23
CA ALA A 335 2.68 -9.49 12.17
C ALA A 335 1.51 -9.39 13.15
N SER A 336 1.79 -9.03 14.41
CA SER A 336 0.73 -8.73 15.35
C SER A 336 -0.04 -7.50 14.89
N LEU A 337 -1.34 -7.42 15.19
CA LEU A 337 -2.19 -6.25 14.89
C LEU A 337 -1.54 -4.91 15.30
N ILE A 338 -0.88 -4.86 16.47
CA ILE A 338 -0.18 -3.66 16.96
C ILE A 338 0.94 -3.23 16.00
N VAL A 339 1.71 -4.19 15.48
CA VAL A 339 2.81 -3.91 14.54
C VAL A 339 2.25 -3.43 13.21
N GLU A 340 1.17 -4.03 12.72
CA GLU A 340 0.49 -3.60 11.49
C GLU A 340 -0.04 -2.17 11.64
N GLU A 341 -0.72 -1.85 12.75
CA GLU A 341 -1.20 -0.50 13.05
C GLU A 341 -0.07 0.53 13.12
N LEU A 342 1.07 0.20 13.75
CA LEU A 342 2.23 1.08 13.80
C LEU A 342 2.82 1.33 12.41
N VAL A 343 2.87 0.30 11.56
CA VAL A 343 3.32 0.41 10.16
C VAL A 343 2.34 1.27 9.36
N SER A 344 1.04 1.11 9.54
CA SER A 344 0.03 1.96 8.91
C SER A 344 0.17 3.41 9.35
N ILE A 345 0.31 3.69 10.64
CA ILE A 345 0.52 5.07 11.15
C ILE A 345 1.79 5.68 10.55
N LEU A 346 2.87 4.91 10.43
CA LEU A 346 4.11 5.36 9.79
C LEU A 346 3.88 5.71 8.32
N MET A 347 3.23 4.82 7.56
CA MET A 347 2.91 5.04 6.14
C MET A 347 2.07 6.30 5.94
N LEU A 348 1.05 6.48 6.78
CA LEU A 348 0.17 7.65 6.73
C LEU A 348 0.91 8.94 7.07
N SER A 349 1.79 8.89 8.06
CA SER A 349 2.63 10.03 8.42
C SER A 349 3.54 10.43 7.26
N LEU A 350 4.16 9.47 6.58
CA LEU A 350 5.00 9.73 5.41
C LEU A 350 4.21 10.32 4.25
N ILE A 351 3.02 9.79 3.96
CA ILE A 351 2.13 10.30 2.91
C ILE A 351 1.67 11.72 3.25
N LEU A 352 1.26 11.99 4.49
CA LEU A 352 0.84 13.31 4.92
C LEU A 352 2.00 14.32 4.82
N ILE A 353 3.20 13.94 5.27
CA ILE A 353 4.40 14.79 5.17
C ILE A 353 4.71 15.13 3.71
N SER A 354 4.58 14.16 2.79
CA SER A 354 4.85 14.38 1.37
C SER A 354 3.89 15.41 0.77
N VAL A 355 2.59 15.36 1.13
CA VAL A 355 1.59 16.33 0.67
C VAL A 355 1.83 17.71 1.30
N VAL A 356 2.11 17.78 2.60
CA VAL A 356 2.27 19.06 3.32
C VAL A 356 3.54 19.80 2.90
N LYS A 357 4.66 19.08 2.70
CA LYS A 357 5.93 19.71 2.29
C LYS A 357 5.95 20.05 0.81
N CYS A 358 5.43 19.18 -0.06
CA CYS A 358 5.45 19.40 -1.50
C CYS A 358 4.24 20.23 -1.94
N HIS A 359 4.42 21.56 -2.02
CA HIS A 359 3.36 22.46 -2.50
C HIS A 359 2.98 22.22 -3.97
N ASN A 360 3.90 21.69 -4.77
CA ASN A 360 3.63 21.32 -6.15
C ASN A 360 3.14 19.87 -6.23
N ALA A 361 1.93 19.71 -6.77
CA ALA A 361 1.23 18.44 -6.87
C ALA A 361 2.00 17.35 -7.62
N ARG A 362 2.83 17.69 -8.61
CA ARG A 362 3.61 16.69 -9.36
C ARG A 362 4.64 16.01 -8.47
N TYR A 363 5.35 16.79 -7.65
CA TYR A 363 6.34 16.25 -6.72
C TYR A 363 5.69 15.53 -5.54
N SER A 364 4.55 16.01 -5.05
CA SER A 364 3.77 15.29 -4.04
C SER A 364 3.32 13.92 -4.54
N PHE A 365 2.83 13.83 -5.78
CA PHE A 365 2.44 12.56 -6.41
C PHE A 365 3.62 11.60 -6.59
N LEU A 366 4.75 12.10 -7.09
CA LEU A 366 5.97 11.30 -7.23
C LEU A 366 6.45 10.77 -5.87
N ALA A 367 6.44 11.62 -4.83
CA ALA A 367 6.79 11.20 -3.48
C ALA A 367 5.84 10.12 -2.94
N TYR A 368 4.52 10.27 -3.16
CA TYR A 368 3.53 9.24 -2.82
C TYR A 368 3.83 7.89 -3.50
N LEU A 369 4.13 7.89 -4.80
CA LEU A 369 4.51 6.67 -5.53
C LEU A 369 5.80 6.06 -4.98
N CYS A 370 6.84 6.88 -4.76
CA CYS A 370 8.11 6.41 -4.20
C CYS A 370 7.94 5.76 -2.83
N ILE A 371 7.12 6.34 -1.95
CA ILE A 371 6.83 5.78 -0.62
C ILE A 371 6.19 4.39 -0.75
N ASN A 372 5.18 4.25 -1.61
CA ASN A 372 4.50 2.97 -1.80
C ASN A 372 5.43 1.92 -2.43
N ILE A 373 6.23 2.28 -3.44
CA ILE A 373 7.21 1.36 -4.05
C ILE A 373 8.23 0.89 -3.00
N LEU A 374 8.76 1.82 -2.20
CA LEU A 374 9.72 1.48 -1.14
C LEU A 374 9.07 0.56 -0.09
N PHE A 375 7.81 0.79 0.26
CA PHE A 375 7.05 -0.05 1.16
C PHE A 375 6.82 -1.46 0.58
N THR A 376 6.49 -1.59 -0.71
CA THR A 376 6.39 -2.89 -1.40
C THR A 376 7.71 -3.67 -1.29
N VAL A 377 8.83 -3.00 -1.59
CA VAL A 377 10.17 -3.61 -1.54
C VAL A 377 10.52 -4.02 -0.12
N LEU A 378 10.23 -3.16 0.87
CA LEU A 378 10.46 -3.46 2.29
C LEU A 378 9.67 -4.70 2.73
N CYS A 379 8.37 -4.75 2.44
CA CYS A 379 7.53 -5.88 2.85
C CYS A 379 7.94 -7.17 2.13
N ALA A 380 8.32 -7.12 0.84
CA ALA A 380 8.87 -8.27 0.13
C ALA A 380 10.21 -8.75 0.74
N PHE A 381 11.08 -7.80 1.13
CA PHE A 381 12.35 -8.11 1.81
C PHE A 381 12.12 -8.75 3.19
N VAL A 382 11.23 -8.19 4.00
CA VAL A 382 10.88 -8.68 5.34
C VAL A 382 10.27 -10.09 5.25
N TYR A 383 9.37 -10.31 4.31
CA TYR A 383 8.77 -11.61 4.03
C TYR A 383 9.82 -12.64 3.57
N SER A 384 10.64 -12.28 2.58
CA SER A 384 11.64 -13.20 2.02
C SER A 384 12.72 -13.57 3.03
N LYS A 385 13.27 -12.59 3.76
CA LYS A 385 14.40 -12.80 4.67
C LYS A 385 14.01 -13.31 6.04
N TYR A 386 12.91 -12.80 6.62
CA TYR A 386 12.53 -13.09 8.01
C TYR A 386 11.22 -13.87 8.14
N GLY A 387 10.48 -14.07 7.05
CA GLY A 387 9.19 -14.78 7.06
C GLY A 387 8.05 -13.99 7.70
N TYR A 388 8.22 -12.69 7.95
CA TYR A 388 7.15 -11.86 8.51
C TYR A 388 6.21 -11.35 7.43
N ILE A 389 4.91 -11.48 7.68
CA ILE A 389 3.85 -11.04 6.80
C ILE A 389 3.34 -9.70 7.32
N LEU A 390 3.47 -8.67 6.48
CA LEU A 390 2.89 -7.34 6.70
C LEU A 390 1.84 -7.10 5.63
N THR A 391 0.66 -6.65 6.02
CA THR A 391 -0.42 -6.31 5.10
C THR A 391 -0.06 -5.13 4.20
N MET A 392 -0.31 -5.26 2.91
CA MET A 392 -0.06 -4.18 1.94
C MET A 392 -1.35 -3.51 1.45
N THR A 393 -2.38 -4.31 1.20
CA THR A 393 -3.60 -3.89 0.50
C THR A 393 -4.32 -2.76 1.21
N TYR A 394 -4.53 -2.90 2.52
CA TYR A 394 -5.19 -1.88 3.33
C TYR A 394 -4.38 -0.59 3.40
N ASN A 395 -3.06 -0.70 3.51
CA ASN A 395 -2.14 0.44 3.49
C ASN A 395 -2.20 1.22 2.17
N TYR A 396 -2.28 0.54 1.02
CA TYR A 396 -2.44 1.19 -0.28
C TYR A 396 -3.80 1.84 -0.44
N LEU A 397 -4.88 1.15 -0.06
CA LEU A 397 -6.24 1.68 -0.19
C LEU A 397 -6.40 2.95 0.64
N TYR A 398 -6.06 2.88 1.93
CA TYR A 398 -6.23 4.03 2.80
C TYR A 398 -5.21 5.14 2.51
N GLY A 399 -3.97 4.78 2.14
CA GLY A 399 -2.97 5.72 1.67
C GLY A 399 -3.44 6.53 0.45
N LEU A 400 -4.13 5.88 -0.50
CA LEU A 400 -4.71 6.52 -1.67
C LEU A 400 -5.84 7.48 -1.29
N VAL A 401 -6.79 7.03 -0.45
CA VAL A 401 -7.91 7.86 0.02
C VAL A 401 -7.38 9.08 0.77
N LEU A 402 -6.43 8.89 1.69
CA LEU A 402 -5.78 9.98 2.42
C LEU A 402 -5.10 10.97 1.47
N TYR A 403 -4.32 10.46 0.52
CA TYR A 403 -3.60 11.29 -0.45
C TYR A 403 -4.56 12.14 -1.29
N LEU A 404 -5.64 11.54 -1.82
CA LEU A 404 -6.62 12.25 -2.63
C LEU A 404 -7.38 13.30 -1.80
N ALA A 405 -7.88 12.93 -0.62
CA ALA A 405 -8.62 13.84 0.25
C ALA A 405 -7.77 15.06 0.66
N THR A 406 -6.54 14.81 1.11
CA THR A 406 -5.62 15.88 1.52
C THR A 406 -5.22 16.77 0.34
N THR A 407 -4.95 16.19 -0.84
CA THR A 407 -4.62 16.96 -2.04
C THR A 407 -5.77 17.88 -2.47
N VAL A 408 -7.00 17.37 -2.50
CA VAL A 408 -8.19 18.17 -2.84
C VAL A 408 -8.38 19.31 -1.83
N TYR A 409 -8.23 19.01 -0.53
CA TYR A 409 -8.33 20.00 0.52
C TYR A 409 -7.29 21.13 0.39
N TYR A 410 -6.01 20.80 0.20
CA TYR A 410 -4.97 21.82 0.05
C TYR A 410 -5.17 22.68 -1.21
N ARG A 411 -5.60 22.09 -2.32
CA ARG A 411 -5.89 22.85 -3.55
C ARG A 411 -7.07 23.79 -3.42
N THR A 412 -8.16 23.34 -2.80
CA THR A 412 -9.34 24.20 -2.60
C THR A 412 -9.02 25.39 -1.70
N ILE A 413 -8.18 25.21 -0.67
CA ILE A 413 -7.70 26.33 0.16
C ILE A 413 -6.80 27.27 -0.63
N ASP A 414 -5.89 26.75 -1.44
CA ASP A 414 -4.97 27.57 -2.23
C ASP A 414 -5.72 28.44 -3.26
N ILE A 415 -6.70 27.85 -3.95
CA ILE A 415 -7.58 28.56 -4.88
C ILE A 415 -8.34 29.69 -4.16
N ARG A 416 -8.97 29.40 -3.02
CA ARG A 416 -9.70 30.43 -2.23
C ARG A 416 -8.78 31.57 -1.77
N LYS A 417 -7.55 31.27 -1.35
CA LYS A 417 -6.57 32.30 -0.99
C LYS A 417 -6.21 33.17 -2.18
N LYS A 418 -6.03 32.56 -3.36
CA LYS A 418 -5.71 33.28 -4.59
C LYS A 418 -6.87 34.18 -5.03
N GLU A 419 -8.10 33.69 -4.98
CA GLU A 419 -9.32 34.47 -5.26
C GLU A 419 -9.46 35.65 -4.30
N GLN A 420 -9.27 35.45 -3.00
CA GLN A 420 -9.31 36.53 -2.02
C GLN A 420 -8.20 37.58 -2.25
N ALA A 421 -7.01 37.15 -2.70
CA ALA A 421 -5.93 38.07 -3.05
C ALA A 421 -6.28 38.89 -4.29
N TYR A 422 -6.86 38.27 -5.33
CA TYR A 422 -7.34 38.96 -6.52
C TYR A 422 -8.45 39.96 -6.21
N GLN A 423 -9.46 39.58 -5.44
CA GLN A 423 -10.54 40.48 -5.04
C GLN A 423 -10.03 41.68 -4.24
N LYS A 424 -9.04 41.48 -3.37
CA LYS A 424 -8.40 42.57 -2.63
C LYS A 424 -7.61 43.50 -3.56
N LEU A 425 -6.94 42.95 -4.57
CA LEU A 425 -6.20 43.72 -5.56
C LEU A 425 -7.17 44.55 -6.42
N GLU A 426 -8.19 43.90 -6.98
CA GLU A 426 -9.23 44.53 -7.81
C GLU A 426 -9.91 45.67 -7.05
N LYS A 427 -10.33 45.44 -5.80
CA LYS A 427 -10.93 46.49 -4.97
C LYS A 427 -9.97 47.65 -4.68
N ALA A 428 -8.67 47.38 -4.50
CA ALA A 428 -7.67 48.43 -4.30
C ALA A 428 -7.42 49.23 -5.59
N GLU A 429 -7.40 48.58 -6.75
CA GLU A 429 -7.29 49.23 -8.06
C GLU A 429 -8.51 50.10 -8.37
N GLU A 430 -9.73 49.60 -8.12
CA GLU A 430 -10.97 50.38 -8.28
C GLU A 430 -10.98 51.60 -7.36
N GLN A 431 -10.60 51.43 -6.09
CA GLN A 431 -10.50 52.55 -5.15
C GLN A 431 -9.46 53.58 -5.59
N TYR A 432 -8.27 53.14 -6.02
CA TYR A 432 -7.23 54.03 -6.53
C TYR A 432 -7.71 54.78 -7.78
N ARG A 433 -8.31 54.07 -8.75
CA ARG A 433 -8.87 54.66 -9.97
C ARG A 433 -9.94 55.69 -9.61
N ALA A 434 -10.86 55.36 -8.70
CA ALA A 434 -11.91 56.27 -8.28
C ALA A 434 -11.36 57.53 -7.59
N ILE A 435 -10.33 57.41 -6.74
CA ILE A 435 -9.66 58.56 -6.12
C ILE A 435 -8.97 59.40 -7.18
N PHE A 436 -8.24 58.76 -8.10
CA PHE A 436 -7.49 59.46 -9.14
C PHE A 436 -8.42 60.22 -10.09
N GLU A 437 -9.42 59.53 -10.66
CA GLU A 437 -10.36 60.07 -11.65
C GLU A 437 -11.31 61.13 -11.05
N ASN A 438 -11.75 60.98 -9.80
CA ASN A 438 -12.69 61.91 -9.16
C ASN A 438 -12.04 62.95 -8.24
N ALA A 439 -10.71 63.01 -8.14
CA ALA A 439 -10.04 64.04 -7.36
C ALA A 439 -10.35 65.43 -7.91
N ILE A 440 -10.71 66.36 -7.02
CA ILE A 440 -10.99 67.77 -7.34
C ILE A 440 -9.69 68.50 -7.72
N GLU A 441 -8.58 68.07 -7.14
CA GLU A 441 -7.25 68.60 -7.43
C GLU A 441 -6.71 67.95 -8.71
N GLY A 442 -5.94 68.70 -9.49
CA GLY A 442 -5.31 68.15 -10.69
C GLY A 442 -4.16 67.23 -10.30
N LEU A 443 -4.36 65.91 -10.35
CA LEU A 443 -3.34 64.90 -10.10
C LEU A 443 -2.59 64.53 -11.38
N PHE A 444 -1.26 64.44 -11.28
CA PHE A 444 -0.42 64.04 -12.39
C PHE A 444 0.79 63.20 -11.96
N LEU A 445 1.23 62.36 -12.89
CA LEU A 445 2.43 61.54 -12.81
C LEU A 445 3.27 61.82 -14.05
N VAL A 446 4.55 62.08 -13.87
CA VAL A 446 5.49 62.47 -14.92
C VAL A 446 6.81 61.74 -14.72
N ASP A 447 7.45 61.31 -15.79
CA ASP A 447 8.76 60.65 -15.72
C ASP A 447 9.92 61.64 -15.50
N GLU A 448 11.14 61.12 -15.40
CA GLU A 448 12.34 61.92 -15.16
C GLU A 448 12.65 62.96 -16.25
N LYS A 449 12.14 62.77 -17.47
CA LYS A 449 12.33 63.67 -18.62
C LYS A 449 11.20 64.70 -18.74
N GLY A 450 10.18 64.62 -17.90
CA GLY A 450 9.02 65.51 -18.00
C GLY A 450 7.88 64.95 -18.85
N LYS A 451 7.98 63.69 -19.29
CA LYS A 451 6.92 63.02 -20.04
C LYS A 451 5.78 62.62 -19.11
N THR A 452 4.58 63.10 -19.40
CA THR A 452 3.36 62.78 -18.67
C THR A 452 3.03 61.29 -18.77
N ILE A 453 3.01 60.60 -17.62
CA ILE A 453 2.64 59.18 -17.48
C ILE A 453 1.13 59.04 -17.26
N ALA A 454 0.54 59.89 -16.41
CA ALA A 454 -0.89 59.90 -16.16
C ALA A 454 -1.35 61.29 -15.69
N THR A 455 -2.56 61.70 -16.06
CA THR A 455 -3.23 62.89 -15.53
C THR A 455 -4.69 62.57 -15.28
N ASN A 456 -5.25 63.09 -14.20
CA ASN A 456 -6.68 62.96 -13.95
C ASN A 456 -7.50 64.01 -14.73
N PRO A 457 -8.84 63.86 -14.82
CA PRO A 457 -9.71 64.83 -15.47
C PRO A 457 -9.61 66.25 -14.88
N ALA A 458 -9.40 66.42 -13.58
CA ALA A 458 -9.25 67.75 -12.99
C ALA A 458 -8.01 68.50 -13.52
N THR A 459 -6.89 67.80 -13.76
CA THR A 459 -5.69 68.40 -14.40
C THR A 459 -6.02 68.93 -15.79
N GLN A 460 -6.74 68.12 -16.57
CA GLN A 460 -7.18 68.46 -17.92
C GLN A 460 -8.09 69.70 -17.90
N GLN A 461 -9.08 69.72 -17.00
CA GLN A 461 -10.00 70.85 -16.85
C GLN A 461 -9.32 72.14 -16.36
N ILE A 462 -8.43 72.08 -15.36
CA ILE A 462 -7.76 73.26 -14.81
C ILE A 462 -6.90 73.94 -15.89
N LEU A 463 -6.19 73.14 -16.69
CA LEU A 463 -5.30 73.60 -17.76
C LEU A 463 -6.03 73.84 -19.10
N GLY A 464 -7.30 73.43 -19.22
CA GLY A 464 -8.14 73.62 -20.40
C GLY A 464 -7.83 72.68 -21.57
N TYR A 465 -7.30 71.49 -21.30
CA TYR A 465 -7.02 70.45 -22.30
C TYR A 465 -8.13 69.40 -22.31
N ASP A 466 -8.39 68.81 -23.48
CA ASP A 466 -9.54 67.92 -23.67
C ASP A 466 -9.21 66.45 -23.36
N SER A 467 -7.93 66.09 -23.30
CA SER A 467 -7.51 64.74 -22.94
C SER A 467 -6.09 64.68 -22.38
N HIS A 468 -5.77 63.55 -21.73
CA HIS A 468 -4.42 63.23 -21.27
C HIS A 468 -3.39 63.27 -22.41
N ALA A 469 -3.75 62.81 -23.62
CA ALA A 469 -2.84 62.77 -24.77
C ALA A 469 -2.37 64.16 -25.19
N GLU A 470 -3.21 65.19 -25.02
CA GLU A 470 -2.82 66.57 -25.33
C GLU A 470 -1.86 67.18 -24.30
N LEU A 471 -1.76 66.58 -23.11
CA LEU A 471 -0.88 67.01 -22.02
C LEU A 471 0.48 66.28 -22.04
N GLU A 472 0.75 65.47 -23.05
CA GLU A 472 2.06 64.82 -23.23
C GLU A 472 3.14 65.90 -23.39
N ASN A 473 4.18 65.85 -22.55
CA ASN A 473 5.33 66.78 -22.60
C ASN A 473 4.96 68.27 -22.35
N ILE A 474 3.96 68.54 -21.50
CA ILE A 474 3.54 69.92 -21.18
C ILE A 474 3.85 70.34 -19.73
N LEU A 475 3.74 69.42 -18.77
CA LEU A 475 3.72 69.78 -17.35
C LEU A 475 5.09 70.15 -16.77
N LEU A 476 6.09 69.29 -16.99
CA LEU A 476 7.45 69.42 -16.44
C LEU A 476 8.52 69.04 -17.49
N ASP A 477 8.21 69.23 -18.77
CA ASP A 477 9.15 68.95 -19.86
C ASP A 477 10.43 69.78 -19.71
N GLN A 478 11.59 69.14 -19.80
CA GLN A 478 12.86 69.82 -19.56
C GLN A 478 13.23 70.81 -20.67
N ASP A 479 12.74 70.59 -21.89
CA ASP A 479 13.07 71.33 -23.11
C ASP A 479 11.95 72.30 -23.53
N ASP A 480 10.69 72.01 -23.18
CA ASP A 480 9.52 72.84 -23.48
C ASP A 480 8.86 73.45 -22.24
N ASN A 481 8.99 74.77 -22.07
CA ASN A 481 8.39 75.52 -20.98
C ASN A 481 7.15 76.34 -21.38
N ARG A 482 6.50 76.00 -22.50
CA ARG A 482 5.32 76.71 -23.02
C ARG A 482 4.15 76.81 -22.04
N LEU A 483 4.07 75.91 -21.06
CA LEU A 483 3.05 75.96 -20.02
C LEU A 483 3.20 77.19 -19.12
N TYR A 484 4.42 77.69 -18.89
CA TYR A 484 4.69 78.72 -17.88
C TYR A 484 4.73 80.12 -18.51
N VAL A 485 3.95 81.06 -17.96
CA VAL A 485 3.96 82.47 -18.39
C VAL A 485 5.32 83.10 -18.13
N ASN A 486 5.94 82.77 -17.00
CA ASN A 486 7.30 83.14 -16.67
C ASN A 486 8.23 81.94 -16.83
N LYS A 487 9.06 81.95 -17.88
CA LYS A 487 10.02 80.88 -18.20
C LYS A 487 11.04 80.62 -17.09
N ALA A 488 11.30 81.59 -16.22
CA ALA A 488 12.20 81.42 -15.07
C ALA A 488 11.60 80.52 -13.98
N ASP A 489 10.27 80.51 -13.82
CA ASP A 489 9.58 79.71 -12.80
C ASP A 489 9.70 78.22 -13.11
N HIS A 490 9.59 77.84 -14.38
CA HIS A 490 9.83 76.47 -14.83
C HIS A 490 11.23 75.98 -14.44
N LYS A 491 12.26 76.76 -14.79
CA LYS A 491 13.66 76.42 -14.46
C LYS A 491 13.88 76.30 -12.96
N LYS A 492 13.24 77.17 -12.18
CA LYS A 492 13.29 77.15 -10.71
C LYS A 492 12.63 75.88 -10.16
N LEU A 493 11.44 75.50 -10.65
CA LEU A 493 10.75 74.27 -10.23
C LEU A 493 11.55 73.01 -10.56
N VAL A 494 12.05 72.88 -11.78
CA VAL A 494 12.88 71.74 -12.20
C VAL A 494 14.16 71.65 -11.38
N HIS A 495 14.82 72.78 -11.12
CA HIS A 495 16.02 72.81 -10.27
C HIS A 495 15.70 72.38 -8.82
N LEU A 496 14.61 72.89 -8.25
CA LEU A 496 14.16 72.48 -6.92
C LEU A 496 13.83 70.99 -6.84
N LEU A 497 13.28 70.38 -7.89
CA LEU A 497 13.00 68.94 -7.97
C LEU A 497 14.25 68.08 -8.18
N LYS A 498 15.35 68.66 -8.68
CA LYS A 498 16.66 67.99 -8.74
C LYS A 498 17.32 67.95 -7.37
N GLU A 499 17.23 69.04 -6.60
CA GLU A 499 17.88 69.18 -5.28
C GLU A 499 17.05 68.59 -4.13
N LYS A 500 15.72 68.72 -4.19
CA LYS A 500 14.80 68.32 -3.12
C LYS A 500 13.90 67.16 -3.55
N THR A 501 13.56 66.30 -2.59
CA THR A 501 12.62 65.19 -2.80
C THR A 501 11.17 65.66 -2.88
N VAL A 502 10.84 66.80 -2.27
CA VAL A 502 9.48 67.37 -2.26
C VAL A 502 9.56 68.88 -2.44
N VAL A 503 8.73 69.41 -3.34
CA VAL A 503 8.47 70.84 -3.53
C VAL A 503 7.00 71.07 -3.21
N LYS A 504 6.72 71.99 -2.27
CA LYS A 504 5.36 72.33 -1.84
C LYS A 504 5.04 73.77 -2.17
N ASP A 505 3.75 74.00 -2.40
CA ASP A 505 3.14 75.33 -2.57
C ASP A 505 3.89 76.24 -3.55
N PHE A 506 4.40 75.65 -4.65
CA PHE A 506 5.12 76.40 -5.66
C PHE A 506 4.11 77.12 -6.56
N GLU A 507 3.86 78.38 -6.26
CA GLU A 507 2.93 79.21 -7.02
C GLU A 507 3.56 79.75 -8.30
N THR A 508 2.87 79.56 -9.43
CA THR A 508 3.29 80.09 -10.73
C THR A 508 2.11 80.38 -11.63
N ARG A 509 2.34 81.18 -12.67
CA ARG A 509 1.34 81.46 -13.71
C ARG A 509 1.55 80.54 -14.89
N VAL A 510 0.50 79.85 -15.28
CA VAL A 510 0.50 78.97 -16.46
C VAL A 510 -0.50 79.42 -17.50
N PHE A 511 -0.18 79.14 -18.77
CA PHE A 511 -1.11 79.28 -19.88
C PHE A 511 -2.05 78.08 -19.93
N ARG A 512 -3.33 78.35 -20.19
CA ARG A 512 -4.31 77.37 -20.62
C ARG A 512 -4.21 77.15 -22.13
N LYS A 513 -4.86 76.08 -22.64
CA LYS A 513 -4.93 75.79 -24.08
C LYS A 513 -5.46 76.97 -24.92
N ASP A 514 -6.40 77.74 -24.37
CA ASP A 514 -6.97 78.95 -25.00
C ASP A 514 -6.05 80.19 -24.95
N LYS A 515 -4.81 80.03 -24.45
CA LYS A 515 -3.80 81.08 -24.22
C LYS A 515 -4.16 82.11 -23.15
N SER A 516 -5.28 81.95 -22.43
CA SER A 516 -5.49 82.66 -21.17
C SER A 516 -4.53 82.15 -20.09
N TRP A 517 -4.29 82.91 -19.03
CA TRP A 517 -3.39 82.47 -17.96
C TRP A 517 -4.11 82.39 -16.61
N ILE A 518 -3.66 81.45 -15.78
CA ILE A 518 -4.15 81.24 -14.41
C ILE A 518 -2.99 81.10 -13.43
N TRP A 519 -3.27 81.47 -12.18
CA TRP A 519 -2.39 81.14 -11.06
C TRP A 519 -2.66 79.72 -10.61
N ILE A 520 -1.62 78.90 -10.54
CA ILE A 520 -1.67 77.57 -9.95
C ILE A 520 -0.62 77.41 -8.86
N SER A 521 -0.87 76.50 -7.93
CA SER A 521 0.10 76.05 -6.93
C SER A 521 0.46 74.59 -7.22
N PHE A 522 1.76 74.32 -7.40
CA PHE A 522 2.29 72.97 -7.59
C PHE A 522 2.77 72.39 -6.27
N ASN A 523 2.33 71.16 -6.00
CA ASN A 523 2.89 70.30 -4.97
C ASN A 523 3.40 69.03 -5.64
N VAL A 524 4.72 68.84 -5.67
CA VAL A 524 5.36 67.76 -6.43
C VAL A 524 6.38 67.03 -5.56
N ARG A 525 6.32 65.70 -5.59
CA ARG A 525 7.25 64.80 -4.94
C ARG A 525 7.96 63.95 -5.99
N LYS A 526 9.26 63.79 -5.78
CA LYS A 526 10.12 62.86 -6.48
C LYS A 526 10.20 61.54 -5.71
N PHE A 527 10.01 60.42 -6.39
CA PHE A 527 10.32 59.09 -5.86
C PHE A 527 10.94 58.19 -6.95
N LYS A 528 11.52 57.07 -6.54
CA LYS A 528 11.99 56.04 -7.48
C LYS A 528 10.98 54.92 -7.54
N ASP A 529 10.55 54.59 -8.74
CA ASP A 529 9.68 53.43 -8.96
C ASP A 529 10.46 52.14 -8.64
N ARG A 530 9.83 51.25 -7.86
CA ARG A 530 10.43 50.00 -7.40
C ARG A 530 10.64 49.01 -8.54
N HIS A 531 9.87 49.09 -9.62
CA HIS A 531 9.98 48.16 -10.75
C HIS A 531 10.95 48.63 -11.83
N SER A 532 10.87 49.90 -12.24
CA SER A 532 11.72 50.43 -13.31
C SER A 532 13.04 51.04 -12.83
N ASN A 533 13.20 51.28 -11.52
CA ASN A 533 14.29 52.07 -10.91
C ASN A 533 14.45 53.49 -11.51
N LYS A 534 13.43 53.95 -12.26
CA LYS A 534 13.39 55.30 -12.84
C LYS A 534 12.85 56.29 -11.82
N THR A 535 13.27 57.53 -11.97
CA THR A 535 12.72 58.63 -11.18
C THR A 535 11.34 59.00 -11.73
N ILE A 536 10.35 59.09 -10.86
CA ILE A 536 8.99 59.58 -11.17
C ILE A 536 8.70 60.81 -10.30
N TYR A 537 8.06 61.79 -10.91
CA TYR A 537 7.48 62.95 -10.25
C TYR A 537 5.97 62.75 -10.16
N GLU A 538 5.45 62.68 -8.94
CA GLU A 538 4.02 62.66 -8.64
C GLU A 538 3.66 63.99 -8.00
N GLY A 539 2.56 64.60 -8.44
CA GLY A 539 2.15 65.86 -7.88
C GLY A 539 0.67 66.16 -8.08
N PHE A 540 0.25 67.21 -7.41
CA PHE A 540 -1.05 67.81 -7.61
C PHE A 540 -0.93 69.31 -7.87
N LEU A 541 -1.90 69.84 -8.61
CA LEU A 541 -2.02 71.26 -8.91
C LEU A 541 -3.42 71.78 -8.56
N LEU A 542 -3.44 72.99 -8.00
CA LEU A 542 -4.63 73.71 -7.58
C LEU A 542 -4.62 75.12 -8.15
N ILE A 543 -5.80 75.71 -8.38
CA ILE A 543 -5.90 77.13 -8.73
C ILE A 543 -5.60 77.96 -7.48
N SER A 544 -4.54 78.78 -7.51
CA SER A 544 -4.23 79.70 -6.41
C SER A 544 -5.03 81.00 -6.54
N LEU A 545 -5.84 81.29 -5.52
CA LEU A 545 -6.62 82.53 -5.42
C LEU A 545 -5.89 83.64 -4.64
N ASN A 546 -4.88 83.29 -3.84
CA ASN A 546 -4.15 84.23 -2.98
C ASN A 546 -3.39 85.27 -3.83
N GLN A 547 -2.59 84.82 -4.79
CA GLN A 547 -1.85 85.69 -5.71
C GLN A 547 -2.76 86.47 -6.67
N LYS A 548 -3.91 85.90 -7.04
CA LYS A 548 -4.89 86.61 -7.89
C LYS A 548 -5.45 87.84 -7.20
N ASN A 549 -5.65 87.76 -5.88
CA ASN A 549 -6.15 88.87 -5.07
C ASN A 549 -5.05 89.91 -4.79
N GLU A 550 -3.82 89.48 -4.48
CA GLU A 550 -2.67 90.38 -4.33
C GLU A 550 -2.35 91.12 -5.65
N PHE A 551 -2.39 90.42 -6.79
CA PHE A 551 -2.18 91.05 -8.10
C PHE A 551 -3.30 92.06 -8.44
N LYS A 552 -4.57 91.73 -8.18
CA LYS A 552 -5.69 92.68 -8.36
C LYS A 552 -5.59 93.88 -7.42
N GLN A 553 -5.09 93.71 -6.20
CA GLN A 553 -4.85 94.82 -5.27
C GLN A 553 -3.69 95.71 -5.76
N ASN A 554 -2.61 95.11 -6.26
CA ASN A 554 -1.47 95.83 -6.83
C ASN A 554 -1.80 96.54 -8.15
N GLU A 555 -2.72 96.02 -8.98
CA GLU A 555 -3.23 96.73 -10.16
C GLU A 555 -4.13 97.91 -9.79
N LYS A 556 -4.97 97.78 -8.75
CA LYS A 556 -5.81 98.88 -8.25
C LYS A 556 -5.00 100.02 -7.62
N GLN A 557 -3.77 99.76 -7.17
CA GLN A 557 -2.88 100.78 -6.60
C GLN A 557 -1.98 101.49 -7.62
N LYS A 558 -2.04 101.16 -8.92
CA LYS A 558 -1.33 101.93 -9.96
C LYS A 558 -2.12 103.22 -10.29
N PRO A 559 -1.52 104.43 -10.21
CA PRO A 559 -2.23 105.66 -10.52
C PRO A 559 -2.62 105.71 -12.01
N GLN A 560 -3.88 106.05 -12.29
CA GLN A 560 -4.37 106.39 -13.63
C GLN A 560 -3.58 107.60 -14.15
N LYS A 561 -2.67 107.40 -15.11
CA LYS A 561 -2.16 108.52 -15.92
C LYS A 561 -3.29 109.00 -16.84
N GLN A 562 -3.76 110.21 -16.59
CA GLN A 562 -4.72 110.94 -17.42
C GLN A 562 -4.14 111.24 -18.81
N ARG A 563 -5.00 111.02 -19.82
CA ARG A 563 -5.04 111.51 -21.21
C ARG A 563 -3.76 111.48 -22.05
#